data_AF-A0A847IW65-F1
#
_entry.id   AF-A0A847IW65-F1
#
_cell.length_a   1.000
_cell.length_b   1.000
_cell.length_c   1.000
_cell.angle_alpha   90.00
_cell.angle_beta   90.00
_cell.angle_gamma   90.00
#
_symmetry.space_group_name_H-M   'P 1'
#
loop_
_entity.id
_entity.type
_entity.pdbx_description
1 polymer ?
#
loop_
_entity_poly.entity_id
_entity_poly.type
_entity_poly.pdbx_seq_one_letter_code
_entity_poly.pdbx_strand_id
1 'polypeptide(L)'
;MIISLLILTGGLVLLIKGADWLVNGASALAKKYNVSDLVIGLTVVAFGTSAPEMVINVFASAQNHQDIVFGNVIGSNLFNLFAILGISGIIFPLTVQN
;
A
#
# COMPACT_ATOMS: atom_id res chain seq x y z
N MET A 1 -12.54 -2.70 25.02
CA MET A 1 -12.31 -3.72 23.96
C MET A 1 -13.14 -3.43 22.71
N ILE A 2 -14.47 -3.38 22.77
CA ILE A 2 -15.33 -3.07 21.60
C ILE A 2 -15.01 -1.70 21.00
N ILE A 3 -14.88 -0.67 21.84
CA ILE A 3 -14.52 0.69 21.38
C ILE A 3 -13.16 0.70 20.67
N SER A 4 -12.16 0.02 21.22
CA SER A 4 -10.83 -0.09 20.61
C SER A 4 -10.88 -0.77 19.24
N LEU A 5 -11.71 -1.82 19.10
CA LEU A 5 -11.91 -2.50 17.82
C LEU A 5 -12.61 -1.60 16.79
N LEU A 6 -13.60 -0.82 17.23
CA LEU A 6 -14.27 0.17 16.38
C LEU A 6 -13.31 1.26 15.90
N ILE A 7 -12.46 1.77 16.79
CA ILE A 7 -11.45 2.77 16.45
C ILE A 7 -10.42 2.18 15.48
N LEU A 8 -9.94 0.97 15.74
CA LEU A 8 -8.98 0.28 14.88
C LEU A 8 -9.53 0.07 13.47
N THR A 9 -10.73 -0.51 13.38
CA THR A 9 -11.37 -0.81 12.09
C THR A 9 -11.76 0.46 11.35
N GLY A 10 -12.37 1.45 12.02
CA GLY A 10 -12.71 2.74 11.42
C GLY A 10 -11.47 3.50 10.94
N GLY A 11 -10.41 3.55 11.75
CA GLY A 11 -9.15 4.18 11.40
C GLY A 11 -8.48 3.51 10.19
N LEU A 12 -8.46 2.17 10.15
CA LEU A 12 -7.92 1.41 9.02
C LEU A 12 -8.69 1.69 7.72
N VAL A 13 -10.03 1.69 7.78
CA VAL A 13 -10.88 2.00 6.61
C VAL A 13 -10.62 3.41 6.10
N LEU A 14 -10.54 4.39 6.99
CA LEU A 14 -10.24 5.78 6.61
C LEU A 14 -8.84 5.92 6.01
N LEU A 15 -7.85 5.23 6.57
CA LEU A 15 -6.48 5.24 6.05
C LEU A 15 -6.42 4.66 4.63
N ILE A 16 -7.04 3.51 4.40
CA ILE A 16 -7.11 2.87 3.07
C ILE A 16 -7.85 3.77 2.08
N LYS A 17 -9.01 4.32 2.46
CA LYS A 17 -9.78 5.21 1.59
C LYS A 17 -9.04 6.51 1.28
N GLY A 18 -8.30 7.05 2.24
CA GLY A 18 -7.44 8.20 2.03
C GLY A 18 -6.35 7.91 1.00
N ALA A 19 -5.71 6.74 1.09
CA ALA A 19 -4.74 6.28 0.09
C ALA A 19 -5.38 6.09 -1.29
N ASP A 20 -6.56 5.47 -1.38
CA ASP A 20 -7.31 5.32 -2.63
C ASP A 20 -7.59 6.68 -3.28
N TRP A 21 -8.06 7.65 -2.51
CA TRP A 21 -8.35 9.00 -3.02
C TRP A 21 -7.09 9.73 -3.47
N LEU A 22 -5.99 9.58 -2.74
CA LEU A 22 -4.67 10.12 -3.13
C LEU A 22 -4.23 9.53 -4.47
N VAL A 23 -4.26 8.21 -4.63
CA VAL A 23 -3.88 7.53 -5.88
C VAL A 23 -4.76 8.00 -7.02
N ASN A 24 -6.08 7.97 -6.86
CA ASN A 24 -7.00 8.36 -7.91
C ASN A 24 -6.82 9.83 -8.34
N GLY A 25 -6.65 10.75 -7.37
CA GLY A 25 -6.40 12.16 -7.65
C GLY A 25 -5.06 12.40 -8.35
N ALA A 26 -3.99 11.78 -7.85
CA ALA A 26 -2.65 11.90 -8.44
C ALA A 26 -2.58 11.27 -9.85
N SER A 27 -3.19 10.11 -10.05
CA SER A 27 -3.28 9.46 -11.35
C SER A 27 -4.10 10.29 -12.34
N ALA A 28 -5.23 10.86 -11.93
CA ALA A 28 -6.03 11.74 -12.79
C ALA A 28 -5.25 12.99 -13.21
N LEU A 29 -4.48 13.57 -12.28
CA LEU A 29 -3.60 14.70 -12.57
C LEU A 29 -2.52 14.31 -13.57
N ALA A 30 -1.81 13.19 -13.34
CA ALA A 30 -0.75 12.71 -14.23
C ALA A 30 -1.28 12.43 -15.66
N LYS A 31 -2.47 11.85 -15.78
CA LYS A 31 -3.14 11.64 -17.08
C LYS A 31 -3.42 12.95 -17.81
N LYS A 32 -3.84 14.00 -17.09
CA LYS A 32 -4.06 15.33 -17.68
C LYS A 32 -2.77 15.93 -18.28
N TYR A 33 -1.61 15.55 -17.75
CA TYR A 33 -0.30 15.94 -18.27
C TYR A 33 0.29 14.95 -19.29
N ASN A 34 -0.52 14.03 -19.84
CA ASN A 34 -0.11 13.02 -20.82
C ASN A 34 1.01 12.07 -20.32
N VAL A 35 1.09 11.82 -19.01
CA VAL A 35 1.96 10.77 -18.46
C VAL A 35 1.35 9.40 -18.82
N SER A 36 2.18 8.46 -19.26
CA SER A 36 1.72 7.12 -19.67
C SER A 36 1.18 6.31 -18.49
N ASP A 37 0.18 5.46 -18.75
CA ASP A 37 -0.40 4.58 -17.74
C ASP A 37 0.66 3.68 -17.09
N LEU A 38 1.69 3.27 -17.85
CA LEU A 38 2.81 2.49 -17.34
C LEU A 38 3.58 3.27 -16.26
N VAL A 39 3.94 4.52 -16.53
CA VAL A 39 4.67 5.35 -15.56
C VAL A 39 3.80 5.61 -14.32
N ILE A 40 2.50 5.89 -14.51
CA ILE A 40 1.57 6.09 -13.40
C ILE A 40 1.47 4.82 -12.53
N GLY A 41 1.35 3.65 -13.15
CA GLY A 41 1.29 2.36 -12.47
C GLY A 41 2.56 2.07 -11.68
N LEU A 42 3.73 2.27 -12.30
CA LEU A 42 5.04 2.02 -11.69
C LEU A 42 5.43 3.04 -10.62
N THR A 43 4.77 4.19 -10.54
CA THR A 43 5.12 5.26 -9.60
C THR A 43 3.97 5.59 -8.65
N VAL A 44 2.95 6.30 -9.11
CA VAL A 44 1.84 6.81 -8.30
C VAL A 44 1.07 5.67 -7.63
N VAL A 45 0.71 4.64 -8.40
CA VAL A 45 -0.07 3.52 -7.87
C VAL A 45 0.80 2.70 -6.92
N ALA A 46 2.01 2.31 -7.34
CA ALA A 46 2.94 1.56 -6.50
C ALA A 46 3.25 2.25 -5.16
N PHE A 47 3.43 3.57 -5.18
CA PHE A 47 3.65 4.35 -3.95
C PHE A 47 2.39 4.43 -3.09
N GLY A 48 1.24 4.72 -3.71
CA GLY A 48 0.01 4.92 -2.97
C GLY A 48 -0.54 3.65 -2.33
N THR A 49 -0.31 2.46 -2.91
CA THR A 49 -0.66 1.19 -2.24
C THR A 49 0.18 0.93 -0.99
N SER A 50 1.36 1.55 -0.87
CA SER A 50 2.26 1.41 0.29
C SER A 50 2.16 2.60 1.27
N ALA A 51 1.31 3.59 0.96
CA ALA A 51 1.14 4.78 1.78
C ALA A 51 0.54 4.47 3.16
N PRO A 52 -0.46 3.59 3.30
CA PRO A 52 -0.96 3.18 4.63
C PRO A 52 0.14 2.62 5.52
N GLU A 53 0.97 1.72 4.99
CA GLU A 53 2.07 1.07 5.70
C GLU A 53 3.14 2.08 6.12
N MET A 54 3.45 3.04 5.24
CA MET A 54 4.36 4.13 5.56
C MET A 54 3.84 4.94 6.74
N VAL A 55 2.55 5.33 6.71
CA VAL A 55 1.92 6.09 7.80
C VAL A 55 1.96 5.31 9.11
N ILE A 56 1.58 4.02 9.08
CA ILE A 56 1.63 3.15 10.27
C ILE A 56 3.05 3.07 10.84
N ASN A 57 4.05 2.85 9.99
CA ASN A 57 5.45 2.74 10.42
C ASN A 57 5.99 4.05 11.02
N VAL A 58 5.66 5.20 10.43
CA VAL A 58 6.07 6.51 10.93
C VAL A 58 5.47 6.76 12.32
N PHE A 59 4.17 6.53 12.51
CA PHE A 59 3.52 6.73 13.80
C PHE A 59 3.94 5.70 14.85
N ALA A 60 4.16 4.44 14.47
CA ALA A 60 4.63 3.40 15.37
C ALA A 60 6.06 3.69 15.84
N SER A 61 6.96 4.08 14.92
CA SER A 61 8.32 4.48 15.22
C SER A 61 8.37 5.71 16.13
N ALA A 62 7.58 6.75 15.83
CA ALA A 62 7.48 7.95 16.65
C ALA A 62 7.00 7.67 18.09
N GLN A 63 6.23 6.59 18.28
CA GLN A 63 5.75 6.15 19.59
C GLN A 63 6.61 5.03 20.22
N ASN A 64 7.78 4.73 19.66
CA ASN A 64 8.72 3.69 20.10
C ASN A 64 8.15 2.24 20.08
N HIS A 65 7.17 1.95 19.21
CA HIS A 65 6.63 0.61 19.00
C HIS A 65 7.39 -0.14 17.89
N GLN A 66 8.61 -0.58 18.19
CA GLN A 66 9.51 -1.22 17.21
C GLN A 66 9.01 -2.57 16.69
N ASP A 67 8.27 -3.31 17.51
CA ASP A 67 7.61 -4.56 17.18
C ASP A 67 6.57 -4.38 16.06
N ILE A 68 5.76 -3.31 16.13
CA ILE A 68 4.79 -2.97 15.09
C ILE A 68 5.50 -2.59 13.80
N VAL A 69 6.56 -1.78 13.87
CA VAL A 69 7.34 -1.38 12.69
C VAL A 69 7.92 -2.60 11.98
N PHE A 70 8.58 -3.49 12.72
CA PHE A 70 9.19 -4.69 12.16
C PHE A 70 8.15 -5.64 11.58
N GLY A 71 7.07 -5.87 12.32
CA GLY A 71 5.95 -6.71 11.89
C GLY A 71 5.30 -6.21 10.61
N ASN A 72 5.08 -4.90 10.49
CA ASN A 72 4.48 -4.29 9.30
C ASN A 72 5.42 -4.35 8.09
N VAL A 73 6.69 -3.94 8.22
CA VAL A 73 7.64 -3.94 7.10
C VAL A 73 7.88 -5.35 6.56
N ILE A 74 8.16 -6.30 7.43
CA ILE A 74 8.44 -7.69 7.02
C ILE A 74 7.16 -8.37 6.55
N GLY A 75 6.07 -8.23 7.31
CA GLY A 75 4.78 -8.84 6.99
C GLY A 75 4.25 -8.41 5.63
N SER A 76 4.24 -7.12 5.34
CA SER A 76 3.72 -6.59 4.07
C SER A 76 4.55 -7.04 2.87
N ASN A 77 5.89 -7.07 2.98
CA ASN A 77 6.74 -7.56 1.90
C ASN A 77 6.57 -9.06 1.64
N LEU A 78 6.46 -9.87 2.71
CA LEU A 78 6.17 -11.30 2.57
C LEU A 78 4.81 -11.53 1.94
N PHE A 79 3.79 -10.77 2.35
CA PHE A 79 2.45 -10.87 1.77
C PHE A 79 2.44 -10.46 0.29
N ASN A 80 3.10 -9.36 -0.06
CA ASN A 80 3.21 -8.91 -1.44
C ASN A 80 3.92 -9.95 -2.33
N LEU A 81 4.99 -10.57 -1.83
CA LEU A 81 5.74 -11.56 -2.60
C LEU A 81 5.02 -12.91 -2.70
N PHE A 82 4.59 -13.47 -1.57
CA PHE A 82 4.03 -14.82 -1.55
C PHE A 82 2.56 -14.87 -1.93
N ALA A 83 1.75 -13.93 -1.42
CA ALA A 83 0.33 -13.91 -1.71
C ALA A 83 0.07 -13.16 -3.01
N ILE A 84 0.38 -11.87 -3.10
CA ILE A 84 -0.02 -11.05 -4.25
C ILE A 84 0.69 -11.51 -5.52
N LEU A 85 2.03 -11.52 -5.53
CA LEU A 85 2.80 -11.92 -6.70
C LEU A 85 2.65 -13.42 -7.00
N GLY A 86 2.61 -14.27 -5.97
CA GLY A 86 2.37 -15.71 -6.13
C GLY A 86 1.02 -16.02 -6.79
N ILE A 87 -0.08 -15.43 -6.30
CA ILE A 87 -1.41 -15.59 -6.91
C ILE A 87 -1.43 -14.99 -8.32
N SER A 88 -0.84 -13.81 -8.50
CA SER A 88 -0.77 -13.16 -9.81
C SER A 88 -0.04 -14.03 -10.84
N GLY A 89 1.06 -14.67 -10.46
CA GLY A 89 1.84 -15.58 -11.31
C GLY A 89 1.13 -16.89 -11.64
N ILE A 90 0.25 -17.37 -10.76
CA ILE A 90 -0.63 -18.53 -11.05
C ILE A 90 -1.69 -18.15 -12.09
N ILE A 91 -2.26 -16.94 -12.00
CA ILE A 91 -3.31 -16.46 -12.91
C ILE A 91 -2.72 -16.07 -14.27
N PHE A 92 -1.60 -15.34 -14.27
CA PHE A 92 -0.92 -14.86 -15.46
C PHE A 92 0.59 -15.05 -15.28
N PRO A 93 1.18 -16.10 -15.88
CA PRO A 93 2.62 -16.39 -15.74
C PRO A 93 3.47 -15.18 -16.15
N LEU A 94 4.25 -14.68 -15.19
CA LEU A 94 5.10 -13.51 -15.38
C LEU A 94 6.43 -13.94 -16.00
N THR A 95 6.69 -13.52 -17.24
CA THR A 95 7.97 -13.74 -17.91
C THR A 95 8.98 -12.69 -17.45
N VAL A 96 10.08 -13.13 -16.84
CA VAL A 96 11.21 -12.25 -16.52
C VAL A 96 11.96 -11.96 -17.82
N GLN A 97 12.01 -10.70 -18.24
CA GLN A 97 12.83 -10.26 -19.36
C GLN A 97 14.22 -9.92 -18.83
N ASN A 98 15.26 -10.49 -19.44
CA ASN A 98 16.66 -10.20 -19.14
C ASN A 98 17.12 -8.94 -19.88
#